data_AF-A0A2M7I446-F1
#
_entry.id   AF-A0A2M7I446-F1
#
_cell.length_a   1.000
_cell.length_b   1.000
_cell.length_c   1.000
_cell.angle_alpha   90.00
_cell.angle_beta   90.00
_cell.angle_gamma   90.00
#
_symmetry.space_group_name_H-M   'P 1'
#
loop_
_entity.id
_entity.type
_entity.pdbx_description
1 polymer ?
#
loop_
_entity_poly.entity_id
_entity_poly.type
_entity_poly.pdbx_seq_one_letter_code
_entity_poly.pdbx_strand_id
1 'polypeptide(L)'
;MKKMFYYTVVLLTILLLSNKTSAQEDFFKPKTIIGGYGELHYNNENPDIGQTKKTLDFHRFVLFVSHSWSEEWSFKSEVEIEHNFIKSGQGELEIEQAYINYQP
;
A
#
# COMPACT_ATOMS: atom_id res chain seq x y z
N MET A 1 46.13 12.00 -41.34
CA MET A 1 45.51 12.84 -40.29
C MET A 1 44.05 13.18 -40.60
N LYS A 2 43.71 13.79 -41.74
CA LYS A 2 42.31 14.19 -42.07
C LYS A 2 41.27 13.05 -42.08
N LYS A 3 41.62 11.85 -42.57
CA LYS A 3 40.71 10.69 -42.56
C LYS A 3 40.40 10.19 -41.14
N MET A 4 41.40 10.21 -40.26
CA MET A 4 41.24 9.79 -38.86
C MET A 4 40.33 10.75 -38.11
N PHE A 5 40.50 12.06 -38.34
CA PHE A 5 39.61 13.09 -37.81
C PHE A 5 38.16 12.91 -38.29
N TYR A 6 37.95 12.61 -39.58
CA TYR A 6 36.62 12.34 -40.13
C TYR A 6 35.93 11.16 -39.44
N TYR A 7 36.63 10.04 -39.26
CA TYR A 7 36.06 8.88 -38.55
C TYR A 7 35.75 9.18 -37.08
N THR A 8 36.60 9.94 -36.40
CA THR A 8 36.34 10.37 -35.02
C THR A 8 35.08 11.25 -34.93
N VAL A 9 34.89 12.18 -35.85
CA VAL A 9 33.71 13.07 -35.88
C VAL A 9 32.42 12.30 -36.22
N VAL A 10 32.50 11.34 -37.17
CA VAL A 10 31.36 10.48 -37.53
C VAL A 10 30.97 9.56 -36.38
N LEU A 11 31.96 8.98 -35.69
CA LEU A 11 31.70 8.12 -34.52
C LEU A 11 31.05 8.93 -33.38
N LEU A 12 31.54 10.15 -33.14
CA LEU A 12 31.01 11.03 -32.10
C LEU A 12 29.57 11.46 -32.39
N THR A 13 29.23 11.75 -33.66
CA THR A 13 27.86 12.11 -34.05
C THR A 13 26.91 10.91 -33.95
N ILE A 14 27.33 9.70 -34.30
CA ILE A 14 26.53 8.48 -34.10
C ILE A 14 26.29 8.22 -32.60
N LEU A 15 27.28 8.47 -31.75
CA LEU A 15 27.16 8.35 -30.30
C LEU A 15 26.18 9.38 -29.71
N LEU A 16 26.19 10.61 -30.24
CA LEU A 16 25.27 11.66 -29.81
C LEU A 16 23.81 11.37 -30.22
N LEU A 17 23.61 10.79 -31.42
CA LEU A 17 22.29 10.43 -31.96
C LEU A 17 21.69 9.16 -31.34
N SER A 18 22.49 8.33 -30.66
CA SER A 18 22.02 7.10 -30.01
C SER A 18 21.48 7.31 -28.60
N ASN A 19 21.57 8.54 -28.07
CA ASN A 19 20.80 8.95 -26.90
C ASN A 19 19.33 9.10 -27.32
N LYS A 20 18.60 7.99 -27.36
CA LYS A 20 17.14 8.06 -27.36
C LYS A 20 16.75 8.62 -26.01
N THR A 21 16.31 9.87 -26.00
CA THR A 21 15.62 10.46 -24.85
C THR A 21 14.37 9.63 -24.63
N SER A 22 14.41 8.72 -23.66
CA SER A 22 13.21 8.12 -23.10
C SER A 22 12.48 9.23 -22.36
N ALA A 23 11.69 10.01 -23.08
CA ALA A 23 10.66 10.83 -22.46
C ALA A 23 9.63 9.84 -21.92
N GLN A 24 9.79 9.45 -20.66
CA GLN A 24 8.72 8.76 -19.95
C GLN A 24 7.67 9.82 -19.64
N GLU A 25 6.66 9.90 -20.50
CA GLU A 25 5.46 10.66 -20.19
C GLU A 25 4.84 10.04 -18.93
N ASP A 26 4.93 10.75 -17.81
CA ASP A 26 4.34 10.37 -16.53
C ASP A 26 2.83 10.64 -16.58
N PHE A 27 2.13 9.88 -17.44
CA PHE A 27 0.68 9.90 -17.46
C PHE A 27 0.14 9.22 -16.21
N PHE A 28 -0.93 9.79 -15.65
CA PHE A 28 -1.68 9.14 -14.59
C PHE A 28 -2.08 7.72 -14.96
N LYS A 29 -1.89 6.80 -14.00
CA LYS A 29 -2.35 5.42 -14.09
C LYS A 29 -3.20 5.13 -12.87
N PRO A 30 -4.44 4.62 -13.05
CA PRO A 30 -5.25 4.18 -11.93
C PRO A 30 -4.46 3.25 -11.01
N LYS A 31 -4.54 3.49 -9.70
CA LYS A 31 -3.74 2.77 -8.72
C LYS A 31 -4.60 2.38 -7.53
N THR A 32 -4.54 1.09 -7.19
CA THR A 32 -5.09 0.56 -5.95
C THR A 32 -3.96 0.29 -4.98
N ILE A 33 -4.12 0.76 -3.73
CA ILE A 33 -3.25 0.44 -2.60
C ILE A 33 -4.13 -0.29 -1.59
N ILE A 34 -3.70 -1.49 -1.23
CA ILE A 34 -4.28 -2.25 -0.12
C ILE A 34 -3.20 -2.29 0.96
N GLY A 35 -3.56 -1.86 2.16
CA GLY A 35 -2.68 -1.86 3.32
C GLY A 35 -3.45 -2.25 4.56
N GLY A 36 -2.78 -2.33 5.70
CA GLY A 36 -3.43 -2.69 6.96
C GLY A 36 -2.41 -3.01 8.03
N TYR A 37 -2.92 -3.31 9.22
CA TYR A 37 -2.15 -3.81 10.34
C TYR A 37 -3.05 -4.67 11.24
N GLY A 38 -2.47 -5.38 12.19
CA GLY A 38 -3.23 -6.13 13.17
C GLY A 38 -2.50 -6.25 14.50
N GLU A 39 -3.27 -6.39 15.57
CA GLU A 39 -2.81 -6.53 16.94
C GLU A 39 -3.32 -7.85 17.50
N LEU A 40 -2.38 -8.71 17.90
CA LEU A 40 -2.67 -10.01 18.48
C LEU A 40 -2.15 -10.03 19.92
N HIS A 41 -3.06 -10.15 20.86
CA HIS A 41 -2.77 -10.21 22.28
C HIS A 41 -2.88 -11.63 22.80
N TYR A 42 -1.86 -12.07 23.55
CA TYR A 42 -1.94 -13.28 24.35
C TYR A 42 -2.10 -12.90 25.81
N ASN A 43 -3.26 -13.23 26.37
CA ASN A 43 -3.63 -12.95 27.76
C ASN A 43 -3.52 -14.24 28.58
N ASN A 44 -2.78 -14.16 29.70
CA ASN A 44 -2.63 -15.25 30.66
C ASN A 44 -3.02 -14.76 32.06
N GLU A 45 -4.30 -14.89 32.37
CA GLU A 45 -4.90 -14.45 33.64
C GLU A 45 -4.74 -15.57 34.68
N ASN A 46 -3.97 -15.33 35.74
CA ASN A 46 -3.74 -16.31 36.80
C ASN A 46 -4.21 -15.76 38.16
N PRO A 47 -5.49 -15.98 38.54
CA PRO A 47 -6.04 -15.47 39.78
C PRO A 47 -5.55 -16.26 41.01
N ASP A 48 -5.49 -15.61 42.17
CA ASP A 48 -5.10 -16.23 43.46
C ASP A 48 -6.03 -17.39 43.86
N ILE A 49 -7.32 -17.29 43.48
CA ILE A 49 -8.32 -18.34 43.65
C ILE A 49 -9.05 -18.51 42.32
N GLY A 50 -9.01 -19.72 41.75
CA GLY A 50 -9.69 -20.05 40.49
C GLY A 50 -8.80 -20.78 39.48
N GLN A 51 -9.29 -20.92 38.25
CA GLN A 51 -8.52 -21.52 37.16
C GLN A 51 -7.81 -20.44 36.34
N THR A 52 -6.57 -20.70 35.93
CA THR A 52 -5.84 -19.86 34.98
C THR A 52 -6.59 -19.82 33.64
N LYS A 53 -6.83 -18.62 33.11
CA LYS A 53 -7.46 -18.43 31.80
C LYS A 53 -6.43 -17.92 30.80
N LYS A 54 -6.33 -18.63 29.67
CA LYS A 54 -5.47 -18.25 28.55
C LYS A 54 -6.34 -17.88 27.36
N THR A 55 -6.15 -16.68 26.83
CA THR A 55 -6.94 -16.18 25.69
C THR A 55 -5.97 -15.62 24.64
N LEU A 56 -6.16 -16.01 23.39
CA LEU A 56 -5.54 -15.35 22.25
C LEU A 56 -6.59 -14.44 21.62
N ASP A 57 -6.28 -13.17 21.46
CA ASP A 57 -7.21 -12.11 21.04
C ASP A 57 -6.65 -11.31 19.88
N PHE A 58 -7.24 -11.42 18.69
CA PHE A 58 -7.10 -10.37 17.68
C PHE A 58 -7.88 -9.16 18.18
N HIS A 59 -7.17 -8.33 18.93
CA HIS A 59 -7.76 -7.15 19.54
C HIS A 59 -8.31 -6.24 18.44
N ARG A 60 -7.52 -6.06 17.39
CA ARG A 60 -7.93 -5.43 16.14
C ARG A 60 -7.21 -5.97 14.92
N PHE A 61 -7.89 -5.95 13.80
CA PHE A 61 -7.33 -6.21 12.48
C PHE A 61 -7.93 -5.22 11.49
N VAL A 62 -7.10 -4.31 10.98
CA VAL A 62 -7.53 -3.17 10.18
C VAL A 62 -7.04 -3.33 8.75
N LEU A 63 -7.94 -3.11 7.79
CA LEU A 63 -7.65 -3.11 6.37
C LEU A 63 -7.99 -1.76 5.75
N PHE A 64 -7.01 -1.15 5.09
CA PHE A 64 -7.17 0.06 4.30
C PHE A 64 -7.24 -0.29 2.82
N VAL A 65 -8.22 0.30 2.12
CA VAL A 65 -8.27 0.25 0.65
C VAL A 65 -8.28 1.68 0.13
N SER A 66 -7.39 1.97 -0.80
CA SER A 66 -7.34 3.24 -1.52
C SER A 66 -7.34 2.95 -3.02
N HIS A 67 -8.21 3.60 -3.77
CA HIS A 67 -8.22 3.51 -5.23
C HIS A 67 -8.31 4.89 -5.88
N SER A 68 -7.33 5.26 -6.69
CA SER A 68 -7.37 6.47 -7.51
C SER A 68 -7.70 6.09 -8.95
N TRP A 69 -8.72 6.71 -9.54
CA TRP A 69 -9.12 6.50 -10.96
C TRP A 69 -8.86 7.73 -11.85
N SER A 70 -8.45 8.85 -11.25
CA SER A 70 -7.93 10.05 -11.92
C SER A 70 -6.90 10.73 -11.02
N GLU A 71 -6.24 11.78 -11.53
CA GLU A 71 -5.31 12.59 -10.73
C GLU A 71 -6.02 13.23 -9.54
N GLU A 72 -7.28 13.63 -9.72
CA GLU A 72 -8.02 14.40 -8.73
C GLU A 72 -8.92 13.55 -7.84
N TRP A 73 -9.39 12.40 -8.32
CA TRP A 73 -10.39 11.60 -7.61
C TRP A 73 -9.83 10.28 -7.08
N SER A 74 -10.15 10.01 -5.81
CA SER A 74 -9.83 8.75 -5.15
C SER A 74 -10.91 8.29 -4.17
N PHE A 75 -10.96 7.00 -3.91
CA PHE A 75 -11.75 6.36 -2.86
C PHE A 75 -10.81 5.90 -1.75
N LYS A 76 -11.23 6.09 -0.50
CA LYS A 76 -10.54 5.63 0.70
C LYS A 76 -11.54 4.89 1.57
N SER A 77 -11.15 3.73 2.07
CA SER A 77 -11.91 3.03 3.10
C SER A 77 -11.01 2.34 4.12
N GLU A 78 -11.59 2.14 5.28
CA GLU A 78 -11.05 1.39 6.40
C GLU A 78 -12.13 0.46 6.93
N VAL A 79 -11.78 -0.81 7.04
CA VAL A 79 -12.59 -1.84 7.69
C VAL A 79 -11.79 -2.37 8.87
N GLU A 80 -12.47 -2.52 10.00
CA GLU A 80 -11.89 -3.04 11.22
C GLU A 80 -12.63 -4.31 11.66
N ILE A 81 -11.85 -5.28 12.13
CA ILE A 81 -12.34 -6.49 12.79
C ILE A 81 -11.80 -6.48 14.21
N GLU A 82 -12.69 -6.54 15.20
CA GLU A 82 -12.32 -6.53 16.61
C GLU A 82 -12.59 -7.85 17.32
N HIS A 83 -11.83 -8.07 18.41
CA HIS A 83 -12.04 -9.10 19.43
C HIS A 83 -12.37 -10.50 18.93
N ASN A 84 -11.62 -11.01 17.94
CA ASN A 84 -11.87 -12.30 17.31
C ASN A 84 -13.36 -12.52 16.95
N PHE A 85 -13.95 -11.66 16.11
CA PHE A 85 -15.28 -11.67 15.46
C PHE A 85 -16.15 -12.97 15.44
N ILE A 86 -15.57 -14.16 15.58
CA ILE A 86 -16.21 -15.46 15.47
C ILE A 86 -16.28 -16.21 16.83
N LYS A 87 -15.79 -15.67 17.95
CA LYS A 87 -15.93 -16.37 19.25
C LYS A 87 -17.23 -16.00 19.97
N SER A 88 -18.25 -16.85 19.81
CA SER A 88 -19.49 -16.82 20.64
C SER A 88 -20.26 -15.48 20.60
N GLY A 89 -20.20 -14.76 19.47
CA GLY A 89 -20.86 -13.45 19.32
C GLY A 89 -20.14 -12.30 20.05
N GLN A 90 -18.90 -12.51 20.45
CA GLN A 90 -18.00 -11.46 20.95
C GLN A 90 -17.02 -11.10 19.83
N GLY A 91 -17.07 -9.86 19.37
CA GLY A 91 -16.27 -9.32 18.28
C GLY A 91 -17.13 -8.64 17.20
N GLU A 92 -16.55 -7.64 16.53
CA GLU A 92 -17.27 -6.70 15.68
C GLU A 92 -16.59 -6.58 14.30
N LEU A 93 -17.39 -6.28 13.28
CA LEU A 93 -16.91 -5.95 11.93
C LEU A 93 -17.49 -4.59 11.60
N GLU A 94 -16.61 -3.60 11.50
CA GLU A 94 -17.00 -2.20 11.39
C GLU A 94 -16.36 -1.54 10.16
N ILE A 95 -17.07 -0.54 9.62
CA ILE A 95 -16.52 0.38 8.62
C ILE A 95 -16.28 1.69 9.35
N GLU A 96 -15.02 1.94 9.70
CA GLU A 96 -14.59 3.17 10.38
C GLU A 96 -14.74 4.39 9.46
N GLN A 97 -14.36 4.22 8.19
CA GLN A 97 -14.47 5.26 7.19
C GLN A 97 -14.62 4.69 5.79
N ALA A 98 -15.41 5.35 4.96
CA ALA A 98 -15.51 5.11 3.54
C ALA A 98 -15.95 6.40 2.83
N TYR A 99 -15.09 6.97 1.99
CA TYR A 99 -15.39 8.22 1.32
C TYR A 99 -14.70 8.38 -0.03
N ILE A 100 -15.26 9.27 -0.83
CA ILE A 100 -14.66 9.77 -2.06
C ILE A 100 -13.95 11.08 -1.74
N ASN A 101 -12.72 11.22 -2.23
CA ASN A 101 -11.85 12.36 -2.05
C ASN A 101 -11.57 13.04 -3.39
N TYR A 102 -11.68 14.36 -3.42
CA TYR A 102 -11.34 15.22 -4.56
C TYR A 102 -10.17 16.13 -4.17
N GLN A 103 -9.10 16.13 -4.95
CA GLN A 103 -7.91 16.96 -4.78
C GLN A 103 -7.57 17.64 -6.11
N PRO A 104 -7.80 18.96 -6.26
CA PRO A 104 -7.55 19.70 -7.51
C PRO A 104 -6.07 19.99 -7.77
#